data_AF-C2EJ38-F1
#
_entry.id   AF-C2EJ38-F1
#
_cell.length_a   1.000
_cell.length_b   1.000
_cell.length_c   1.000
_cell.angle_alpha   90.00
_cell.angle_beta   90.00
_cell.angle_gamma   90.00
#
_symmetry.space_group_name_H-M   'P 1'
#
loop_
_entity.id
_entity.type
_entity.pdbx_description
1 polymer ?
#
loop_
_entity_poly.entity_id
_entity_poly.type
_entity_poly.pdbx_seq_one_letter_code
_entity_poly.pdbx_strand_id
1 'polypeptide(L)'
;MGGMGFFELPGMIDPKTHSMNNVYIALIGIVLSFVLGFIATMIFWKEDSSKDKVATGQNDEEKNVSQELIQIPLEGKVLPLSEVKDEVFSKGYIGKGIAIEPTKGEVISPVNGTITTFFPTGHAIGITSDSGVEILIHVGMDTVNLEGKHFKPLVKKGDKVTVGQKLLNFDLEEIKKRRVFSYHTCCCN
;
A
#
# COMPACT_ATOMS: atom_id res chain seq x y z
N MET A 1 28.90 15.34 -27.37
CA MET A 1 28.91 16.77 -27.01
C MET A 1 27.76 16.98 -26.03
N GLY A 2 28.06 17.18 -24.74
CA GLY A 2 27.04 17.33 -23.70
C GLY A 2 26.37 18.70 -23.81
N GLY A 3 25.04 18.70 -23.87
CA GLY A 3 24.26 19.94 -23.90
C GLY A 3 24.46 20.73 -22.62
N MET A 4 24.89 21.98 -22.74
CA MET A 4 25.08 22.89 -21.60
C MET A 4 23.75 23.50 -21.16
N GLY A 5 22.70 22.69 -20.98
CA GLY A 5 21.36 23.04 -20.47
C GLY A 5 20.99 24.53 -20.43
N PHE A 6 20.71 25.05 -19.24
CA PHE A 6 20.37 26.46 -19.02
C PHE A 6 21.56 27.42 -19.22
N PHE A 7 22.79 26.90 -19.14
CA PHE A 7 24.03 27.68 -19.22
C PHE A 7 24.44 28.07 -20.65
N GLU A 8 23.71 27.60 -21.68
CA GLU A 8 23.93 27.97 -23.08
C GLU A 8 23.33 29.34 -23.44
N LEU A 9 22.35 29.82 -22.65
CA LEU A 9 21.63 31.07 -22.91
C LEU A 9 22.52 32.32 -22.97
N PRO A 10 23.53 32.52 -22.09
CA PRO A 10 24.46 33.63 -22.19
C PRO A 10 25.35 33.59 -23.45
N GLY A 11 25.59 32.40 -24.02
CA GLY A 11 26.41 32.20 -25.21
C GLY A 11 25.71 32.53 -26.53
N MET A 12 24.37 32.65 -26.52
CA MET A 12 23.58 33.00 -27.70
C MET A 12 23.32 34.51 -27.85
N ILE A 13 23.90 35.32 -26.97
CA ILE A 13 23.87 36.78 -27.06
C ILE A 13 24.83 37.20 -28.18
N ASP A 14 24.30 37.75 -29.28
CA ASP A 14 25.13 38.17 -30.40
C ASP A 14 26.02 39.37 -29.99
N PRO A 15 27.36 39.22 -29.95
CA PRO A 15 28.25 40.24 -29.39
C PRO A 15 28.36 41.49 -30.27
N LYS A 16 27.87 41.46 -31.53
CA LYS A 16 27.97 42.59 -32.45
C LYS A 16 26.75 43.50 -32.46
N THR A 17 25.58 43.01 -32.08
CA THR A 17 24.31 43.75 -32.23
C THR A 17 23.53 43.91 -30.93
N HIS A 18 23.97 43.31 -29.82
CA HIS A 18 23.23 43.29 -28.54
C HIS A 18 21.78 42.81 -28.69
N SER A 19 21.48 42.05 -29.75
CA SER A 19 20.14 41.57 -30.04
C SER A 19 19.89 40.26 -29.29
N MET A 20 18.93 40.28 -28.38
CA MET A 20 18.57 39.14 -27.54
C MET A 20 17.54 38.21 -28.23
N ASN A 21 17.29 38.38 -29.53
CA ASN A 21 16.24 37.67 -30.27
C ASN A 21 16.39 36.14 -30.18
N ASN A 22 17.62 35.62 -30.27
CA ASN A 22 17.89 34.19 -30.17
C ASN A 22 17.61 33.64 -28.76
N VAL A 23 17.86 34.45 -27.72
CA VAL A 23 17.52 34.10 -26.33
C VAL A 23 16.00 34.07 -26.13
N TYR A 24 15.27 35.02 -26.71
CA TYR A 24 13.80 35.02 -26.69
C TYR A 24 13.20 33.80 -27.39
N ILE A 25 13.72 33.43 -28.56
CA ILE A 25 13.26 32.24 -29.30
C ILE A 25 13.49 30.96 -28.48
N ALA A 26 14.65 30.82 -27.82
CA ALA A 26 14.93 29.66 -26.98
C ALA A 26 14.04 29.60 -25.73
N LEU A 27 13.79 30.73 -25.06
CA LEU A 27 12.87 30.77 -23.92
C LEU A 27 11.43 30.39 -24.32
N ILE A 28 10.96 30.88 -25.46
CA ILE A 28 9.65 30.49 -26.01
C ILE A 28 9.62 28.99 -26.31
N GLY A 29 10.67 28.43 -26.91
CA GLY A 29 10.78 27.00 -27.20
C GLY A 29 10.74 26.12 -25.95
N ILE A 30 11.43 26.52 -24.87
CA ILE A 30 11.38 25.81 -23.59
C ILE A 30 9.96 25.80 -23.04
N VAL A 31 9.30 26.97 -22.97
CA VAL A 31 7.92 27.09 -22.48
C VAL A 31 6.97 26.24 -23.32
N LEU A 32 7.10 26.28 -24.65
CA LEU A 32 6.27 25.47 -25.55
C LEU A 32 6.45 23.97 -25.30
N SER A 33 7.69 23.52 -25.05
CA SER A 33 8.01 22.13 -24.76
C SER A 33 7.41 21.66 -23.43
N PHE A 34 7.44 22.51 -22.39
CA PHE A 34 6.79 22.23 -21.11
C PHE A 34 5.27 22.15 -21.24
N VAL A 35 4.64 23.07 -21.98
CA VAL A 35 3.19 23.07 -22.21
C VAL A 35 2.75 21.84 -22.99
N LEU A 36 3.48 21.48 -24.06
CA LEU A 36 3.20 20.27 -24.84
C LEU A 36 3.38 19.00 -24.00
N GLY A 37 4.45 18.92 -23.19
CA GLY A 37 4.67 17.81 -22.27
C GLY A 37 3.58 17.69 -21.21
N PHE A 38 3.11 18.82 -20.66
CA PHE A 38 2.02 18.85 -19.70
C PHE A 38 0.68 18.42 -20.31
N ILE A 39 0.34 18.89 -21.51
CA ILE A 39 -0.88 18.48 -22.23
C ILE A 39 -0.80 17.01 -22.61
N ALA A 40 0.34 16.55 -23.12
CA ALA A 40 0.58 15.14 -23.41
C ALA A 40 0.45 14.29 -22.14
N THR A 41 0.97 14.75 -21.02
CA THR A 41 0.78 14.09 -19.72
C THR A 41 -0.71 14.10 -19.35
N MET A 42 -1.43 15.20 -19.47
CA MET A 42 -2.86 15.26 -19.14
C MET A 42 -3.72 14.33 -20.02
N ILE A 43 -3.34 14.11 -21.29
CA ILE A 43 -4.04 13.22 -22.23
C ILE A 43 -3.60 11.75 -22.08
N PHE A 44 -2.30 11.48 -21.89
CA PHE A 44 -1.72 10.14 -21.73
C PHE A 44 -1.69 9.65 -20.28
N TRP A 45 -2.08 10.46 -19.31
CA TRP A 45 -2.31 10.04 -17.92
C TRP A 45 -3.57 9.18 -17.88
N LYS A 46 -3.40 7.94 -18.34
CA LYS A 46 -4.24 6.81 -18.06
C LYS A 46 -3.92 6.40 -16.62
N GLU A 47 -4.93 6.44 -15.76
CA GLU A 47 -4.83 6.07 -14.35
C GLU A 47 -4.11 4.72 -14.17
N ASP A 48 -2.90 4.76 -13.61
CA ASP A 48 -2.53 3.90 -12.48
C ASP A 48 -2.28 4.85 -11.31
N SER A 49 -3.35 5.23 -10.64
CA SER A 49 -3.31 6.05 -9.43
C SER A 49 -4.07 5.34 -8.33
N SER A 50 -3.32 4.61 -7.50
CA SER A 50 -3.57 4.60 -6.06
C SER A 50 -3.68 6.06 -5.61
N LYS A 51 -4.92 6.47 -5.31
CA LYS A 51 -5.29 7.83 -4.91
C LYS A 51 -5.00 7.99 -3.42
N ASP A 52 -3.85 8.57 -3.08
CA ASP A 52 -3.69 9.27 -1.81
C ASP A 52 -4.17 10.71 -1.97
N LYS A 53 -5.43 10.96 -1.58
CA LYS A 53 -5.96 12.30 -1.31
C LYS A 53 -6.88 12.22 -0.08
N VAL A 54 -6.34 12.65 1.05
CA VAL A 54 -7.12 13.07 2.22
C VAL A 54 -8.05 14.21 1.79
N ALA A 55 -9.36 13.98 1.90
CA ALA A 55 -10.37 15.03 1.96
C ALA A 55 -11.51 14.57 2.88
N THR A 56 -11.62 15.24 4.02
CA THR A 56 -12.80 15.28 4.88
C THR A 56 -14.00 15.81 4.08
N GLY A 57 -15.12 15.10 4.13
CA GLY A 57 -16.39 15.58 3.58
C GLY A 57 -17.40 14.45 3.42
N GLN A 58 -18.34 14.37 4.35
CA GLN A 58 -19.56 13.58 4.23
C GLN A 58 -20.31 13.97 2.95
N ASN A 59 -20.69 12.98 2.17
CA ASN A 59 -22.02 12.92 1.56
C ASN A 59 -22.35 11.46 1.28
N ASP A 60 -23.48 11.06 1.86
CA ASP A 60 -24.15 9.80 1.67
C ASP A 60 -24.49 9.62 0.19
N GLU A 61 -23.70 8.83 -0.51
CA GLU A 61 -24.19 8.07 -1.65
C GLU A 61 -24.16 6.60 -1.29
N GLU A 62 -25.37 6.04 -1.28
CA GLU A 62 -25.75 4.66 -1.05
C GLU A 62 -25.13 3.76 -2.13
N LYS A 63 -23.79 3.60 -2.10
CA LYS A 63 -23.19 2.37 -2.61
C LYS A 63 -23.77 1.28 -1.73
N ASN A 64 -24.49 0.35 -2.34
CA ASN A 64 -24.88 -0.91 -1.73
C ASN A 64 -23.59 -1.54 -1.17
N VAL A 65 -23.29 -1.24 0.10
CA VAL A 65 -22.16 -1.81 0.81
C VAL A 65 -22.60 -3.24 0.98
N SER A 66 -22.16 -4.10 0.06
CA SER A 66 -22.16 -5.54 0.29
C SER A 66 -21.52 -5.71 1.66
N GLN A 67 -22.35 -5.93 2.68
CA GLN A 67 -21.93 -6.12 4.05
C GLN A 67 -21.17 -7.44 4.06
N GLU A 68 -19.88 -7.35 3.75
CA GLU A 68 -19.03 -8.51 3.71
C GLU A 68 -18.70 -8.89 5.15
N LEU A 69 -19.17 -10.07 5.52
CA LEU A 69 -18.99 -10.58 6.87
C LEU A 69 -17.55 -11.06 7.01
N ILE A 70 -16.71 -10.24 7.62
CA ILE A 70 -15.31 -10.56 7.88
C ILE A 70 -15.24 -11.34 9.20
N GLN A 71 -14.89 -12.62 9.10
CA GLN A 71 -14.70 -13.45 10.28
C GLN A 71 -13.37 -13.12 10.96
N ILE A 72 -13.25 -13.41 12.25
CA ILE A 72 -12.01 -13.18 12.98
C ILE A 72 -10.95 -14.21 12.53
N PRO A 73 -9.77 -13.78 12.05
CA PRO A 73 -8.76 -14.69 11.49
C PRO A 73 -7.94 -15.45 12.55
N LEU A 74 -7.99 -15.02 13.81
CA LEU A 74 -7.29 -15.65 14.94
C LEU A 74 -8.19 -15.70 16.17
N GLU A 75 -8.15 -16.81 16.91
CA GLU A 75 -8.77 -16.89 18.23
C GLU A 75 -7.94 -16.08 19.23
N GLY A 76 -8.59 -15.15 19.95
CA GLY A 76 -7.88 -14.32 20.92
C GLY A 76 -8.68 -13.12 21.43
N LYS A 77 -7.99 -12.24 22.17
CA LYS A 77 -8.56 -11.01 22.69
C LYS A 77 -8.41 -9.89 21.66
N VAL A 78 -9.51 -9.25 21.29
CA VAL A 78 -9.50 -8.08 20.41
C VAL A 78 -9.06 -6.84 21.19
N LEU A 79 -8.14 -6.09 20.61
CA LEU A 79 -7.59 -4.84 21.13
C LEU A 79 -7.74 -3.74 20.07
N PRO A 80 -8.01 -2.50 20.47
CA PRO A 80 -8.01 -1.39 19.53
C PRO A 80 -6.61 -1.17 18.97
N LEU A 81 -6.55 -0.73 17.72
CA LEU A 81 -5.28 -0.45 17.02
C LEU A 81 -4.41 0.56 17.77
N SER A 82 -5.03 1.50 18.51
CA SER A 82 -4.36 2.51 19.33
C SER A 82 -3.51 1.91 20.47
N GLU A 83 -3.78 0.68 20.90
CA GLU A 83 -3.01 -0.01 21.95
C GLU A 83 -1.78 -0.75 21.39
N VAL A 84 -1.63 -0.81 20.06
CA VAL A 84 -0.47 -1.39 19.41
C VAL A 84 0.73 -0.44 19.57
N LYS A 85 1.88 -0.97 19.98
CA LYS A 85 3.10 -0.20 20.26
C LYS A 85 3.85 0.31 19.02
N ASP A 86 3.26 0.16 17.85
CA ASP A 86 3.82 0.55 16.56
C ASP A 86 3.06 1.77 16.04
N GLU A 87 3.79 2.85 15.74
CA GLU A 87 3.21 4.08 15.23
C GLU A 87 2.56 3.92 13.85
N VAL A 88 3.08 3.02 13.01
CA VAL A 88 2.57 2.79 11.67
C VAL A 88 1.16 2.20 11.72
N PHE A 89 0.96 1.24 12.64
CA PHE A 89 -0.32 0.58 12.86
C PHE A 89 -1.26 1.42 13.73
N SER A 90 -0.78 1.99 14.85
CA SER A 90 -1.63 2.75 15.77
C SER A 90 -2.21 4.04 15.18
N LYS A 91 -1.50 4.67 14.23
CA LYS A 91 -1.98 5.84 13.49
C LYS A 91 -2.85 5.45 12.28
N GLY A 92 -3.00 4.16 11.98
CA GLY A 92 -3.84 3.67 10.89
C GLY A 92 -3.36 4.03 9.49
N TYR A 93 -2.06 4.29 9.30
CA TYR A 93 -1.52 4.65 7.99
C TYR A 93 -1.70 3.54 6.94
N ILE A 94 -1.77 2.28 7.37
CA ILE A 94 -1.98 1.09 6.51
C ILE A 94 -3.48 0.77 6.35
N GLY A 95 -4.36 1.53 7.00
CA GLY A 95 -5.81 1.35 6.94
C GLY A 95 -6.45 1.18 8.32
N LYS A 96 -7.79 1.08 8.31
CA LYS A 96 -8.54 0.77 9.53
C LYS A 96 -8.38 -0.71 9.86
N GLY A 97 -8.33 -1.04 11.14
CA GLY A 97 -8.10 -2.42 11.54
C GLY A 97 -8.26 -2.62 13.03
N ILE A 98 -7.99 -3.85 13.46
CA ILE A 98 -8.04 -4.24 14.87
C ILE A 98 -6.85 -5.15 15.18
N ALA A 99 -6.35 -5.06 16.40
CA ALA A 99 -5.30 -5.95 16.87
C ALA A 99 -5.93 -7.15 17.59
N ILE A 100 -5.29 -8.32 17.52
CA ILE A 100 -5.65 -9.47 18.36
C ILE A 100 -4.42 -9.95 19.10
N GLU A 101 -4.61 -10.24 20.38
CA GLU A 101 -3.70 -11.09 21.13
C GLU A 101 -4.14 -12.55 20.98
N PRO A 102 -3.43 -13.37 20.19
CA PRO A 102 -3.87 -14.73 19.89
C PRO A 102 -3.70 -15.66 21.10
N THR A 103 -4.68 -16.52 21.31
CA THR A 103 -4.62 -17.66 22.24
C THR A 103 -4.17 -18.93 21.54
N LYS A 104 -4.31 -19.00 20.21
CA LYS A 104 -3.96 -20.16 19.38
C LYS A 104 -3.00 -19.78 18.24
N GLY A 105 -2.08 -20.68 17.91
CA GLY A 105 -1.03 -20.50 16.89
C GLY A 105 -1.47 -20.83 15.47
N GLU A 106 -2.72 -20.52 15.12
CA GLU A 106 -3.29 -20.81 13.81
C GLU A 106 -3.96 -19.56 13.26
N VAL A 107 -3.70 -19.24 11.99
CA VAL A 107 -4.38 -18.19 11.23
C VAL A 107 -5.34 -18.84 10.25
N ILE A 108 -6.59 -18.44 10.28
CA ILE A 108 -7.64 -18.85 9.34
C ILE A 108 -8.01 -17.71 8.40
N SER A 109 -8.59 -18.04 7.25
CA SER A 109 -9.11 -17.05 6.31
C SER A 109 -10.37 -16.39 6.86
N PRO A 110 -10.42 -15.05 6.94
CA PRO A 110 -11.57 -14.31 7.41
C PRO A 110 -12.67 -14.17 6.34
N VAL A 111 -12.32 -14.35 5.06
CA VAL A 111 -13.19 -14.16 3.89
C VAL A 111 -12.96 -15.25 2.84
N ASN A 112 -13.91 -15.38 1.91
CA ASN A 112 -13.70 -16.13 0.67
C ASN A 112 -12.99 -15.21 -0.33
N GLY A 113 -11.92 -15.70 -0.95
CA GLY A 113 -11.15 -14.86 -1.87
C GLY A 113 -9.88 -15.53 -2.37
N THR A 114 -8.95 -14.70 -2.82
CA THR A 114 -7.67 -15.15 -3.37
C THR A 114 -6.52 -14.50 -2.62
N ILE A 115 -5.45 -15.26 -2.38
CA ILE A 115 -4.23 -14.72 -1.77
C ILE A 115 -3.48 -13.89 -2.79
N THR A 116 -3.58 -12.57 -2.66
CA THR A 116 -2.94 -11.61 -3.58
C THR A 116 -1.49 -11.32 -3.19
N THR A 117 -1.19 -11.30 -1.90
CA THR A 117 0.16 -11.05 -1.40
C THR A 117 0.54 -12.10 -0.38
N PHE A 118 1.71 -12.73 -0.58
CA PHE A 118 2.27 -13.66 0.38
C PHE A 118 3.74 -13.32 0.60
N PHE A 119 4.10 -12.91 1.81
CA PHE A 119 5.49 -12.57 2.13
C PHE A 119 6.31 -13.86 2.33
N PRO A 120 7.55 -13.93 1.82
CA PRO A 120 8.37 -15.15 1.88
C PRO A 120 8.70 -15.58 3.31
N THR A 121 8.73 -14.64 4.26
CA THR A 121 8.92 -14.88 5.68
C THR A 121 7.64 -15.32 6.42
N GLY A 122 6.50 -15.42 5.72
CA GLY A 122 5.23 -15.95 6.26
C GLY A 122 4.52 -15.08 7.31
N HIS A 123 5.11 -13.95 7.70
CA HIS A 123 4.59 -13.05 8.73
C HIS A 123 3.41 -12.18 8.26
N ALA A 124 3.16 -12.06 6.96
CA ALA A 124 2.08 -11.24 6.44
C ALA A 124 1.40 -11.89 5.24
N ILE A 125 0.07 -11.80 5.22
CA ILE A 125 -0.79 -12.42 4.21
C ILE A 125 -1.82 -11.38 3.76
N GLY A 126 -1.82 -11.09 2.46
CA GLY A 126 -2.83 -10.27 1.79
C GLY A 126 -3.86 -11.16 1.11
N ILE A 127 -5.13 -10.95 1.41
CA ILE A 127 -6.28 -11.67 0.85
C ILE A 127 -7.18 -10.63 0.19
N THR A 128 -7.50 -10.83 -1.08
CA THR A 128 -8.54 -10.04 -1.74
C THR A 128 -9.79 -10.88 -1.79
N SER A 129 -10.86 -10.40 -1.17
CA SER A 129 -12.16 -11.08 -1.16
C SER A 129 -12.79 -11.08 -2.54
N ASP A 130 -13.73 -11.99 -2.76
CA ASP A 130 -14.52 -12.01 -4.01
C ASP A 130 -15.36 -10.73 -4.18
N SER A 131 -15.63 -10.01 -3.08
CA SER A 131 -16.32 -8.71 -3.10
C SER A 131 -15.37 -7.53 -3.39
N GLY A 132 -14.06 -7.78 -3.52
CA GLY A 132 -13.04 -6.77 -3.82
C GLY A 132 -12.42 -6.08 -2.60
N VAL A 133 -12.67 -6.57 -1.38
CA VAL A 133 -12.05 -6.03 -0.15
C VAL A 133 -10.67 -6.63 0.04
N GLU A 134 -9.67 -5.78 0.31
CA GLU A 134 -8.30 -6.21 0.60
C GLU A 134 -8.06 -6.33 2.11
N ILE A 135 -7.64 -7.50 2.55
CA ILE A 135 -7.40 -7.78 3.96
C ILE A 135 -5.94 -8.15 4.12
N LEU A 136 -5.23 -7.40 4.97
CA LEU A 136 -3.83 -7.63 5.28
C LEU A 136 -3.69 -8.12 6.71
N ILE A 137 -3.33 -9.40 6.86
CA ILE A 137 -3.08 -10.02 8.16
C ILE A 137 -1.58 -9.93 8.44
N HIS A 138 -1.19 -9.25 9.52
CA HIS A 138 0.20 -9.15 9.95
C HIS A 138 0.41 -9.84 11.31
N VAL A 139 1.42 -10.70 11.37
CA VAL A 139 1.60 -11.69 12.42
C VAL A 139 2.84 -11.34 13.23
N GLY A 140 2.63 -10.72 14.40
CA GLY A 140 3.69 -10.25 15.30
C GLY A 140 4.34 -8.93 14.85
N MET A 141 5.05 -8.24 15.75
CA MET A 141 5.87 -7.07 15.43
C MET A 141 7.32 -7.50 15.16
N ASP A 142 7.96 -6.94 14.12
CA ASP A 142 9.35 -7.23 13.72
C ASP A 142 9.68 -8.72 13.46
N THR A 143 8.67 -9.51 13.09
CA THR A 143 8.82 -10.95 12.81
C THR A 143 9.48 -11.25 11.47
N VAL A 144 9.72 -10.22 10.64
CA VAL A 144 10.56 -10.31 9.43
C VAL A 144 11.96 -10.85 9.76
N ASN A 145 12.51 -10.45 10.91
CA ASN A 145 13.85 -10.85 11.38
C ASN A 145 13.94 -12.34 11.73
N LEU A 146 12.82 -13.06 11.80
CA LEU A 146 12.82 -14.50 12.03
C LEU A 146 13.08 -15.29 10.75
N GLU A 147 13.14 -14.65 9.58
CA GLU A 147 13.42 -15.28 8.28
C GLU A 147 12.49 -16.48 7.99
N GLY A 148 11.25 -16.43 8.48
CA GLY A 148 10.28 -17.54 8.36
C GLY A 148 10.47 -18.68 9.36
N LYS A 149 11.43 -18.60 10.28
CA LYS A 149 11.52 -19.54 11.40
C LYS A 149 10.28 -19.40 12.27
N HIS A 150 9.70 -20.54 12.67
CA HIS A 150 8.45 -20.63 13.44
C HIS A 150 7.17 -20.28 12.67
N PHE A 151 7.23 -20.09 11.36
CA PHE A 151 6.08 -19.92 10.47
C PHE A 151 5.98 -21.11 9.51
N LYS A 152 4.81 -21.75 9.48
CA LYS A 152 4.49 -22.87 8.58
C LYS A 152 3.35 -22.48 7.65
N PRO A 153 3.65 -21.94 6.46
CA PRO A 153 2.63 -21.58 5.50
C PRO A 153 1.98 -22.82 4.91
N LEU A 154 0.65 -22.83 4.89
CA LEU A 154 -0.16 -23.91 4.33
C LEU A 154 -0.70 -23.57 2.93
N VAL A 155 -0.52 -22.32 2.52
CA VAL A 155 -1.06 -21.72 1.30
C VAL A 155 0.03 -20.97 0.54
N LYS A 156 -0.20 -20.73 -0.75
CA LYS A 156 0.71 -20.00 -1.64
C LYS A 156 0.00 -18.80 -2.27
N LYS A 157 0.79 -17.87 -2.78
CA LYS A 157 0.28 -16.74 -3.57
C LYS A 157 -0.52 -17.26 -4.77
N GLY A 158 -1.72 -16.71 -4.97
CA GLY A 158 -2.64 -17.10 -6.04
C GLY A 158 -3.59 -18.25 -5.68
N ASP A 159 -3.44 -18.87 -4.50
CA ASP A 159 -4.40 -19.87 -4.05
C ASP A 159 -5.73 -19.22 -3.68
N LYS A 160 -6.82 -19.91 -4.02
CA LYS A 160 -8.17 -19.55 -3.54
C LYS A 160 -8.37 -20.09 -2.13
N VAL A 161 -8.97 -19.27 -1.29
CA VAL A 161 -9.23 -19.58 0.12
C VAL A 161 -10.70 -19.39 0.44
N THR A 162 -11.23 -20.25 1.30
CA THR A 162 -12.57 -20.11 1.85
C THR A 162 -12.54 -19.68 3.31
N VAL A 163 -13.61 -19.05 3.79
CA VAL A 163 -13.79 -18.69 5.21
C VAL A 163 -13.49 -19.89 6.10
N GLY A 164 -12.65 -19.71 7.11
CA GLY A 164 -12.25 -20.77 8.06
C GLY A 164 -11.12 -21.69 7.58
N GLN A 165 -10.64 -21.55 6.34
CA GLN A 165 -9.50 -22.32 5.85
C GLN A 165 -8.20 -21.90 6.56
N LYS A 166 -7.39 -22.86 6.98
CA LYS A 166 -6.09 -22.59 7.60
C LYS A 166 -5.11 -22.02 6.57
N LEU A 167 -4.53 -20.87 6.89
CA LEU A 167 -3.56 -20.17 6.05
C LEU A 167 -2.12 -20.41 6.53
N LEU A 168 -1.92 -20.30 7.84
CA LEU A 168 -0.60 -20.30 8.44
C LEU A 168 -0.68 -20.88 9.85
N ASN A 169 0.26 -21.75 10.18
CA ASN A 169 0.51 -22.15 11.56
C ASN A 169 1.79 -21.49 12.05
N PHE A 170 1.80 -21.05 13.30
CA PHE A 170 2.96 -20.41 13.89
C PHE A 170 3.15 -20.82 15.35
N ASP A 171 4.40 -20.72 15.83
CA ASP A 171 4.72 -21.04 17.22
C ASP A 171 4.41 -19.85 18.13
N LEU A 172 3.40 -20.01 18.99
CA LEU A 172 2.95 -18.96 19.91
C LEU A 172 4.02 -18.58 20.92
N GLU A 173 4.79 -19.55 21.44
CA GLU A 173 5.69 -19.29 22.57
C GLU A 173 6.80 -18.33 22.18
N GLU A 174 7.32 -18.49 20.96
CA GLU A 174 8.41 -17.67 20.45
C GLU A 174 7.93 -16.32 19.92
N ILE A 175 6.71 -16.26 19.36
CA ILE A 175 6.16 -15.00 18.83
C ILE A 175 5.55 -14.14 19.95
N LYS A 176 5.01 -14.75 21.01
CA LYS A 176 4.50 -14.01 22.19
C LYS A 176 5.59 -13.20 22.88
N LYS A 177 6.84 -13.66 22.84
CA LYS A 177 8.00 -12.88 23.32
C LYS A 177 8.22 -11.58 22.55
N ARG A 178 7.80 -11.51 21.27
CA ARG A 178 7.99 -10.36 20.37
C ARG A 178 6.82 -9.39 20.32
N ARG A 179 5.71 -9.73 20.99
CA ARG A 179 4.51 -8.91 21.29
C ARG A 179 3.76 -8.31 20.08
N VAL A 180 2.44 -8.50 20.17
CA VAL A 180 1.32 -7.93 19.37
C VAL A 180 1.19 -8.44 17.94
N PHE A 181 0.03 -9.04 17.64
CA PHE A 181 -0.41 -9.40 16.31
C PHE A 181 -1.47 -8.37 15.86
N SER A 182 -1.39 -7.92 14.62
CA SER A 182 -2.23 -6.84 14.11
C SER A 182 -2.75 -7.22 12.73
N TYR A 183 -4.06 -7.26 12.54
CA TYR A 183 -4.63 -7.51 11.21
C TYR A 183 -5.45 -6.31 10.80
N HIS A 184 -5.13 -5.83 9.62
CA HIS A 184 -5.73 -4.66 9.03
C HIS A 184 -6.73 -5.12 8.00
N THR A 185 -7.94 -4.59 8.11
CA THR A 185 -8.89 -4.65 7.03
C THR A 185 -8.64 -3.40 6.20
N CYS A 186 -7.79 -3.51 5.18
CA CYS A 186 -7.63 -2.41 4.25
C CYS A 186 -8.88 -2.35 3.36
N CYS A 187 -9.97 -1.75 3.86
CA CYS A 187 -11.06 -1.34 3.01
C CYS A 187 -10.54 -0.26 2.06
N CYS A 188 -9.95 -0.69 0.94
CA CYS A 188 -9.81 0.12 -0.25
C CYS A 188 -11.23 0.49 -0.70
N ASN A 189 -11.55 1.76 -0.59
CA ASN A 189 -12.70 2.38 -1.24
C ASN A 189 -12.21 3.19 -2.43
#